data_AF-A0A9P6D8Y7-F1
#
_entry.id   AF-A0A9P6D8Y7-F1
#
_cell.length_a   1.000
_cell.length_b   1.000
_cell.length_c   1.000
_cell.angle_alpha   90.00
_cell.angle_beta   90.00
_cell.angle_gamma   90.00
#
_symmetry.space_group_name_H-M   'P 1'
#
loop_
_entity.id
_entity.type
_entity.pdbx_description
1 polymer ?
#
loop_
_entity_poly.entity_id
_entity_poly.type
_entity_poly.pdbx_seq_one_letter_code
_entity_poly.pdbx_strand_id
1 'polypeptide(L)'
;MSVPRQCFRIAVRYNIITQRRAISSLSGTETDSLGIPLRPTWSVNDLLSSYPTPSVNRAELEQLHQLSALKMPEKDSGEYHKLKSDLEEFVRLVEAVKLVDTEGVELAEAVVSADTPPEGDLEETQEHTPRGRELLEYAHRVKEEFYVVDTDARQ
;
A
#
# COMPACT_ATOMS: atom_id res chain seq x y z
N MET A 1 34.59 14.41 33.50
CA MET A 1 34.61 14.98 32.14
C MET A 1 33.44 14.39 31.37
N SER A 2 32.35 15.16 31.20
CA SER A 2 31.07 14.69 30.66
C SER A 2 30.84 15.33 29.30
N VAL A 3 30.68 14.51 28.26
CA VAL A 3 30.49 14.95 26.88
C VAL A 3 28.99 15.02 26.61
N PRO A 4 28.41 16.17 26.23
CA PRO A 4 27.00 16.23 25.87
C PRO A 4 26.80 15.64 24.46
N ARG A 5 25.85 14.70 24.37
CA ARG A 5 25.35 14.14 23.10
C ARG A 5 24.53 15.22 22.38
N GLN A 6 25.08 15.77 21.30
CA GLN A 6 24.31 16.57 20.35
C GLN A 6 23.46 15.63 19.48
N CYS A 7 22.15 15.62 19.71
CA CYS A 7 21.21 15.02 18.77
C CYS A 7 21.11 15.94 17.54
N PHE A 8 21.59 15.45 16.40
CA PHE A 8 21.38 16.06 15.10
C PHE A 8 19.88 16.11 14.80
N ARG A 9 19.30 17.31 14.80
CA ARG A 9 17.99 17.55 14.18
C ARG A 9 18.17 17.52 12.67
N ILE A 10 17.77 16.42 12.03
CA ILE A 10 17.62 16.37 10.58
C ILE A 10 16.40 17.24 10.25
N ALA A 11 16.65 18.50 9.90
CA ALA A 11 15.65 19.37 9.32
C ALA A 11 15.49 18.98 7.85
N VAL A 12 14.57 18.06 7.55
CA VAL A 12 14.17 17.82 6.17
C VAL A 12 13.31 19.00 5.72
N ARG A 13 13.94 19.91 4.96
CA ARG A 13 13.24 21.00 4.27
C ARG A 13 12.48 20.41 3.10
N TYR A 14 11.27 19.93 3.34
CA TYR A 14 10.33 19.75 2.25
C TYR A 14 9.85 21.14 1.82
N ASN A 15 10.13 21.50 0.57
CA ASN A 15 9.42 22.60 -0.08
C ASN A 15 7.97 22.14 -0.22
N ILE A 16 7.15 22.47 0.76
CA ILE A 16 5.71 22.29 0.70
C ILE A 16 5.23 23.32 -0.33
N ILE A 17 5.17 22.92 -1.59
CA ILE A 17 4.37 23.62 -2.58
C ILE A 17 2.93 23.35 -2.17
N THR A 18 2.38 24.26 -1.36
CA THR A 18 0.97 24.34 -1.04
C THR A 18 0.21 24.60 -2.33
N GLN A 19 -0.13 23.55 -3.09
CA GLN A 19 -1.23 23.64 -4.03
C GLN A 19 -2.52 23.64 -3.22
N ARG A 20 -2.80 24.76 -2.55
CA ARG A 20 -4.19 25.20 -2.39
C ARG A 20 -4.69 25.45 -3.81
N ARG A 21 -5.17 24.40 -4.49
CA ARG A 21 -5.96 24.59 -5.70
C ARG A 21 -7.21 25.28 -5.20
N ALA A 22 -7.24 26.59 -5.43
CA ALA A 22 -8.50 27.28 -5.64
C ALA A 22 -9.31 26.39 -6.58
N ILE A 23 -10.44 25.88 -6.10
CA ILE A 23 -11.54 25.50 -6.98
C ILE A 23 -11.64 26.70 -7.90
N SER A 24 -11.26 26.51 -9.17
CA SER A 24 -11.20 27.57 -10.15
C SER A 24 -12.48 28.37 -9.99
N SER A 25 -12.34 29.61 -9.52
CA SER A 25 -13.44 30.56 -9.46
C SER A 25 -14.17 30.43 -10.78
N LEU A 26 -15.45 30.07 -10.72
CA LEU A 26 -16.36 29.88 -11.83
C LEU A 26 -16.31 31.10 -12.77
N SER A 27 -15.33 31.16 -13.67
CA SER A 27 -15.44 31.97 -14.87
C SER A 27 -16.35 31.17 -15.80
N GLY A 28 -17.66 31.45 -15.68
CA GLY A 28 -18.76 30.97 -16.52
C GLY A 28 -18.43 29.89 -17.53
N THR A 29 -18.51 28.62 -17.11
CA THR A 29 -18.55 27.51 -18.06
C THR A 29 -19.86 27.60 -18.83
N GLU A 30 -19.81 27.67 -20.16
CA GLU A 30 -21.00 27.66 -21.00
C GLU A 30 -21.73 26.32 -20.79
N THR A 31 -22.98 26.39 -20.33
CA THR A 31 -23.84 25.24 -20.08
C THR A 31 -25.01 25.23 -21.05
N ASP A 32 -25.50 24.04 -21.39
CA ASP A 32 -26.76 23.87 -22.12
C ASP A 32 -27.95 24.25 -21.22
N SER A 33 -29.13 24.38 -21.83
CA SER A 33 -30.45 24.49 -21.20
C SER A 33 -30.72 23.48 -20.07
N LEU A 34 -30.05 22.32 -20.08
CA LEU A 34 -30.12 21.29 -19.03
C LEU A 34 -29.02 21.42 -17.95
N GLY A 35 -28.18 22.44 -18.03
CA GLY A 35 -27.09 22.68 -17.06
C GLY A 35 -25.85 21.82 -17.29
N ILE A 36 -25.77 21.08 -18.39
CA ILE A 36 -24.60 20.27 -18.74
C ILE A 36 -23.54 21.18 -19.39
N PRO A 37 -22.27 21.13 -18.98
CA PRO A 37 -21.24 21.98 -19.57
C PRO A 37 -20.98 21.59 -21.04
N LEU A 38 -20.96 22.58 -21.93
CA LEU A 38 -20.70 22.42 -23.36
C LEU A 38 -19.24 22.05 -23.66
N ARG A 39 -18.34 22.25 -22.68
CA ARG A 39 -16.94 21.84 -22.74
C ARG A 39 -16.61 20.97 -21.52
N PRO A 40 -15.77 19.94 -21.68
CA PRO A 40 -15.31 19.15 -20.55
C PRO A 40 -14.53 20.06 -19.58
N THR A 41 -14.97 20.13 -18.33
CA THR A 41 -14.37 20.98 -17.31
C THR A 41 -13.04 20.44 -16.82
N TRP A 42 -12.93 19.12 -16.73
CA TRP A 42 -11.69 18.40 -16.47
C TRP A 42 -11.90 16.91 -16.77
N SER A 43 -10.81 16.22 -17.09
CA SER A 43 -10.78 14.75 -17.17
C SER A 43 -10.04 14.20 -15.95
N VAL A 44 -10.54 13.11 -15.39
CA VAL A 44 -9.84 12.37 -14.33
C VAL A 44 -8.48 11.88 -14.83
N ASN A 45 -8.39 11.49 -16.11
CA ASN A 45 -7.13 11.05 -16.71
C ASN A 45 -6.09 12.18 -16.76
N ASP A 46 -6.51 13.40 -17.11
CA ASP A 46 -5.63 14.57 -17.13
C ASP A 46 -5.16 14.94 -15.72
N LEU A 47 -6.03 14.78 -14.72
CA LEU A 47 -5.69 14.99 -13.32
C LEU A 47 -4.63 13.98 -12.87
N LEU A 48 -4.86 12.68 -13.10
CA LEU A 48 -3.95 11.61 -12.67
C LEU A 48 -2.61 11.65 -13.41
N SER A 49 -2.61 12.05 -14.68
CA SER A 49 -1.39 12.20 -15.49
C SER A 49 -0.53 13.38 -15.07
N SER A 50 -1.08 14.35 -14.32
CA SER A 50 -0.34 15.53 -13.85
C SER A 50 0.56 15.25 -12.64
N TYR A 51 0.40 14.10 -11.98
CA TYR A 51 1.21 13.73 -10.83
C TYR A 51 2.57 13.16 -11.25
N PRO A 52 3.65 13.51 -10.55
CA PRO A 52 4.96 12.93 -10.81
C PRO A 52 4.91 11.42 -10.59
N THR A 53 5.62 10.67 -11.44
CA THR A 53 5.78 9.22 -11.23
C THR A 53 7.03 9.03 -10.37
N PRO A 54 6.90 8.51 -9.14
CA PRO A 54 8.06 8.25 -8.30
C PRO A 54 8.88 7.11 -8.90
N SER A 55 10.21 7.25 -8.88
CA SER A 55 11.11 6.21 -9.35
C SER A 55 11.40 5.22 -8.23
N VAL A 56 11.07 3.95 -8.43
CA VAL A 56 11.44 2.89 -7.49
C VAL A 56 12.86 2.40 -7.79
N ASN A 57 13.74 2.42 -6.80
CA ASN A 57 15.10 1.91 -6.95
C ASN A 57 15.09 0.38 -6.91
N ARG A 58 16.07 -0.25 -7.57
CA ARG A 58 16.22 -1.70 -7.59
C ARG A 58 16.32 -2.30 -6.19
N ALA A 59 17.06 -1.67 -5.28
CA ALA A 59 17.22 -2.16 -3.92
C ALA A 59 15.89 -2.20 -3.15
N GLU A 60 14.99 -1.24 -3.42
CA GLU A 60 13.66 -1.19 -2.82
C GLU A 60 12.78 -2.31 -3.39
N LEU A 61 12.87 -2.57 -4.69
CA LEU A 61 12.14 -3.68 -5.32
C LEU A 61 12.64 -5.04 -4.82
N GLU A 62 13.96 -5.21 -4.65
CA GLU A 62 14.56 -6.42 -4.04
C GLU A 62 14.08 -6.61 -2.60
N GLN A 63 14.07 -5.54 -1.81
CA GLN A 63 13.57 -5.57 -0.44
C GLN A 63 12.07 -5.93 -0.40
N LEU A 64 11.26 -5.36 -1.28
CA LEU A 64 9.82 -5.67 -1.36
C LEU A 64 9.60 -7.14 -1.70
N HIS A 65 10.30 -7.67 -2.71
CA HIS A 65 10.23 -9.09 -3.06
C HIS A 65 10.61 -9.99 -1.89
N GLN A 66 11.67 -9.63 -1.17
CA GLN A 66 12.12 -10.38 0.01
C GLN A 66 11.04 -10.37 1.12
N LEU A 67 10.44 -9.21 1.40
CA LEU A 67 9.39 -9.08 2.42
C LEU A 67 8.11 -9.82 2.02
N SER A 68 7.79 -9.86 0.73
CA SER A 68 6.66 -10.60 0.19
C SER A 68 6.96 -12.09 -0.03
N ALA A 69 8.15 -12.57 0.34
CA ALA A 69 8.62 -13.94 0.08
C ALA A 69 8.52 -14.37 -1.39
N LEU A 70 8.68 -13.42 -2.32
CA LEU A 70 8.65 -13.64 -3.76
C LEU A 70 10.06 -13.79 -4.34
N LYS A 71 10.19 -14.58 -5.40
CA LYS A 71 11.43 -14.66 -6.18
C LYS A 71 11.57 -13.42 -7.06
N MET A 72 12.76 -12.82 -7.05
CA MET A 72 13.09 -11.67 -7.89
C MET A 72 13.26 -12.13 -9.35
N PRO A 73 12.68 -11.43 -10.34
CA PRO A 73 12.96 -11.70 -11.75
C PRO A 73 14.42 -11.36 -12.10
N GLU A 74 14.91 -11.91 -13.21
CA GLU A 74 16.28 -11.67 -13.66
C GLU A 74 16.52 -10.18 -13.93
N LYS A 75 17.74 -9.74 -13.65
CA LYS A 75 18.15 -8.34 -13.85
C LYS A 75 18.01 -7.96 -15.32
N ASP A 76 17.38 -6.81 -15.56
CA ASP A 76 17.15 -6.23 -16.88
C ASP A 76 16.30 -7.13 -17.82
N SER A 77 15.56 -8.09 -17.25
CA SER A 77 14.53 -8.83 -17.98
C SER A 77 13.35 -7.93 -18.35
N GLY A 78 12.62 -8.28 -19.42
CA GLY A 78 11.38 -7.58 -19.79
C GLY A 78 10.33 -7.63 -18.67
N GLU A 79 10.32 -8.72 -17.90
CA GLU A 79 9.46 -8.88 -16.72
C GLU A 79 9.83 -7.91 -15.60
N TYR A 80 11.13 -7.70 -15.34
CA TYR A 80 11.59 -6.71 -14.38
C TYR A 80 11.15 -5.29 -14.78
N HIS A 81 11.32 -4.91 -16.04
CA HIS A 81 10.91 -3.59 -16.53
C HIS A 81 9.40 -3.37 -16.44
N LYS A 82 8.61 -4.38 -16.82
CA LYS A 82 7.16 -4.33 -16.71
C LYS A 82 6.73 -4.19 -15.25
N LEU A 83 7.24 -5.05 -14.38
CA LEU A 83 6.92 -5.02 -12.95
C LEU A 83 7.27 -3.68 -12.31
N LYS A 84 8.44 -3.13 -12.65
CA LYS A 84 8.86 -1.82 -12.18
C LYS A 84 7.89 -0.73 -12.64
N SER A 85 7.54 -0.70 -13.93
CA SER A 85 6.60 0.27 -14.49
C SER A 85 5.22 0.18 -13.82
N ASP A 86 4.70 -1.04 -13.64
CA ASP A 86 3.39 -1.26 -13.02
C ASP A 86 3.40 -0.76 -11.56
N LEU A 87 4.47 -1.06 -10.81
CA LEU A 87 4.62 -0.59 -9.44
C LEU A 87 4.70 0.94 -9.35
N GLU A 88 5.48 1.57 -10.22
CA GLU A 88 5.62 3.03 -10.28
C GLU A 88 4.26 3.72 -10.59
N GLU A 89 3.46 3.13 -11.46
CA GLU A 89 2.10 3.60 -11.75
C GLU A 89 1.17 3.45 -10.53
N PHE A 90 1.23 2.34 -9.80
CA PHE A 90 0.46 2.17 -8.57
C PHE A 90 0.86 3.19 -7.49
N VAL A 91 2.16 3.42 -7.31
CA VAL A 91 2.63 4.39 -6.31
C VAL A 91 2.17 5.80 -6.70
N ARG A 92 2.21 6.19 -7.98
CA ARG A 92 1.70 7.48 -8.46
C ARG A 92 0.23 7.70 -8.06
N LEU A 93 -0.61 6.67 -8.16
CA LEU A 93 -2.02 6.76 -7.76
C LEU A 93 -2.17 7.00 -6.25
N VAL A 94 -1.37 6.32 -5.43
CA VAL A 94 -1.42 6.46 -3.96
C VAL A 94 -0.82 7.79 -3.49
N GLU A 95 0.15 8.35 -4.22
CA GLU A 95 0.71 9.66 -3.91
C GLU A 95 -0.31 10.79 -4.03
N ALA A 96 -1.28 10.68 -4.95
CA ALA A 96 -2.37 11.65 -5.04
C ALA A 96 -3.19 11.74 -3.74
N VAL A 97 -3.33 10.63 -3.01
CA VAL A 97 -4.05 10.59 -1.72
C VAL A 97 -3.29 11.35 -0.63
N LYS A 98 -1.96 11.38 -0.69
CA LYS A 98 -1.13 12.13 0.28
C LYS A 98 -1.33 13.65 0.20
N LEU A 99 -1.88 14.14 -0.91
CA LEU A 99 -2.16 15.58 -1.10
C LEU A 99 -3.49 16.01 -0.50
N VAL A 100 -4.32 15.07 -0.05
CA VAL A 100 -5.58 15.37 0.61
C VAL A 100 -5.30 15.89 2.01
N ASP A 101 -5.98 16.97 2.39
CA ASP A 101 -5.91 17.50 3.74
C ASP A 101 -6.62 16.54 4.70
N THR A 102 -5.85 15.99 5.65
CA THR A 102 -6.34 15.08 6.69
C THR A 102 -6.31 15.73 8.07
N GLU A 103 -6.19 17.06 8.16
CA GLU A 103 -6.24 17.77 9.44
C GLU A 103 -7.58 17.49 10.15
N GLY A 104 -7.51 16.99 11.39
CA GLY A 104 -8.69 16.65 12.20
C GLY A 104 -9.32 15.29 11.93
N VAL A 105 -8.72 14.45 11.08
CA VAL A 105 -9.17 13.07 10.85
C VAL A 105 -8.50 12.13 11.86
N GLU A 106 -9.30 11.44 12.68
CA GLU A 106 -8.79 10.36 13.54
C GLU A 106 -8.64 9.06 12.74
N LEU A 107 -7.55 8.34 13.00
CA LEU A 107 -7.32 7.05 12.37
C LEU A 107 -8.32 6.07 12.96
N ALA A 108 -9.26 5.58 12.14
CA ALA A 108 -10.14 4.51 12.56
C ALA A 108 -9.31 3.22 12.72
N GLU A 109 -8.83 2.96 13.94
CA GLU A 109 -8.48 1.59 14.34
C GLU A 109 -9.73 0.76 14.12
N ALA A 110 -9.57 -0.37 13.41
CA ALA A 110 -10.61 -1.26 12.89
C ALA A 110 -12.02 -0.96 13.44
N VAL A 111 -12.97 -0.64 12.56
CA VAL A 111 -14.40 -0.64 12.91
C VAL A 111 -14.75 -2.08 13.22
N VAL A 112 -14.45 -2.51 14.45
CA VAL A 112 -15.01 -3.69 15.07
C VAL A 112 -16.48 -3.34 15.17
N SER A 113 -17.27 -3.77 14.18
CA SER A 113 -18.72 -3.66 14.25
C SER A 113 -19.13 -4.20 15.61
N ALA A 114 -20.13 -3.59 16.25
CA ALA A 114 -20.65 -4.05 17.55
C ALA A 114 -21.11 -5.53 17.54
N ASP A 115 -21.21 -6.13 16.35
CA ASP A 115 -21.51 -7.55 16.10
C ASP A 115 -20.26 -8.45 15.99
N THR A 116 -19.05 -7.90 16.15
CA THR A 116 -17.84 -8.72 16.25
C THR A 116 -17.80 -9.27 17.67
N PRO A 117 -17.96 -10.59 17.89
CA PRO A 117 -17.89 -11.14 19.22
C PRO A 117 -16.52 -10.82 19.82
N PRO A 118 -16.45 -10.45 21.12
CA PRO A 118 -15.17 -10.29 21.79
C PRO A 118 -14.37 -11.59 21.59
N GLU A 119 -13.11 -11.48 21.18
CA GLU A 119 -12.16 -12.58 21.18
C GLU A 119 -12.02 -13.08 22.63
N GLY A 120 -12.91 -14.00 23.03
CA GLY A 120 -13.07 -14.38 24.43
C GLY A 120 -14.13 -15.45 24.62
N ASP A 121 -15.22 -15.39 23.87
CA ASP A 121 -16.26 -16.43 23.90
C ASP A 121 -16.27 -17.20 22.58
N LEU A 122 -15.17 -17.93 22.33
CA LEU A 122 -15.22 -19.07 21.43
C LEU A 122 -16.07 -20.14 22.12
N GLU A 123 -17.40 -20.00 22.06
CA GLU A 123 -18.26 -21.17 22.19
C GLU A 123 -17.73 -22.19 21.19
N GLU A 124 -17.24 -23.28 21.75
CA GLU A 124 -16.62 -24.36 21.03
C GLU A 124 -17.60 -24.84 19.95
N THR A 125 -17.41 -24.34 18.73
CA THR A 125 -18.01 -24.92 17.52
C THR A 125 -17.24 -26.22 17.27
N GLN A 126 -17.52 -27.20 18.11
CA GLN A 126 -16.66 -28.34 18.40
C GLN A 126 -16.82 -29.48 17.40
N GLU A 127 -17.78 -29.42 16.48
CA GLU A 127 -18.21 -30.67 15.84
C GLU A 127 -17.43 -31.04 14.57
N HIS A 128 -16.84 -30.09 13.82
CA HIS A 128 -16.25 -30.44 12.50
C HIS A 128 -14.98 -29.68 12.05
N THR A 129 -14.34 -28.89 12.90
CA THR A 129 -13.11 -28.21 12.48
C THR A 129 -11.91 -29.13 12.72
N PRO A 130 -11.12 -29.51 11.70
CA PRO A 130 -9.97 -30.39 11.89
C PRO A 130 -8.95 -29.72 12.82
N ARG A 131 -8.46 -30.46 13.83
CA ARG A 131 -7.55 -29.92 14.86
C ARG A 131 -6.28 -30.76 14.98
N GLY A 132 -5.20 -30.09 15.38
CA GLY A 132 -3.93 -30.76 15.69
C GLY A 132 -3.36 -31.56 14.52
N ARG A 133 -3.24 -32.87 14.69
CA ARG A 133 -2.61 -33.77 13.70
C ARG A 133 -3.46 -33.97 12.45
N GLU A 134 -4.76 -33.78 12.52
CA GLU A 134 -5.67 -33.85 11.36
C GLU A 134 -5.32 -32.79 10.31
N LEU A 135 -4.71 -31.68 10.72
CA LEU A 135 -4.26 -30.63 9.80
C LEU A 135 -3.13 -31.10 8.87
N LEU A 136 -2.41 -32.17 9.24
CA LEU A 136 -1.34 -32.73 8.43
C LEU A 136 -1.86 -33.39 7.15
N GLU A 137 -3.14 -33.76 7.08
CA GLU A 137 -3.76 -34.31 5.86
C GLU A 137 -3.78 -33.29 4.71
N TYR A 138 -3.82 -31.99 5.04
CA TYR A 138 -3.81 -30.90 4.06
C TYR A 138 -2.39 -30.43 3.70
N ALA A 139 -1.37 -30.94 4.40
CA ALA A 139 0.00 -30.52 4.20
C ALA A 139 0.60 -31.16 2.94
N HIS A 140 1.28 -30.37 2.12
CA HIS A 140 1.95 -30.89 0.93
C HIS A 140 3.12 -31.84 1.26
N ARG A 141 3.80 -31.62 2.39
CA ARG A 141 4.93 -32.46 2.85
C ARG A 141 4.87 -32.66 4.37
N VAL A 142 4.92 -33.93 4.77
CA VAL A 142 4.94 -34.36 6.17
C VAL A 142 5.99 -35.44 6.32
N LYS A 143 6.76 -35.42 7.41
CA LYS A 143 7.66 -36.51 7.80
C LYS A 143 7.52 -36.76 9.29
N GLU A 144 7.31 -38.02 9.67
CA GLU A 144 7.29 -38.46 11.08
C GLU A 144 6.41 -37.55 11.96
N GLU A 145 5.23 -37.16 11.45
CA GLU A 145 4.23 -36.31 12.14
C GLU A 145 4.52 -34.80 12.20
N PHE A 146 5.50 -34.29 11.45
CA PHE A 146 5.81 -32.85 11.39
C PHE A 146 5.76 -32.28 9.98
N TYR A 147 5.42 -30.99 9.88
CA TYR A 147 5.60 -30.20 8.66
C TYR A 147 7.09 -30.12 8.32
N VAL A 148 7.43 -30.45 7.09
CA VAL A 148 8.81 -30.34 6.60
C VAL A 148 8.91 -29.13 5.69
N VAL A 149 9.76 -28.18 6.08
CA VAL A 149 10.15 -27.04 5.26
C VAL A 149 11.61 -27.21 4.91
N ASP A 150 11.93 -27.11 3.62
CA ASP A 150 13.31 -27.08 3.17
C ASP A 150 13.94 -25.81 3.73
N THR A 151 14.89 -25.95 4.65
CA THR A 151 15.70 -24.83 5.09
C THR A 151 16.82 -24.66 4.09
N ASP A 152 16.93 -23.48 3.47
CA ASP A 152 18.13 -23.10 2.73
C ASP A 152 19.28 -23.02 3.75
N ALA A 153 19.98 -24.14 3.94
CA ALA A 153 21.25 -24.16 4.62
C ALA A 153 22.20 -23.31 3.78
N ARG A 154 22.46 -22.07 4.24
CA ARG A 154 23.40 -21.13 3.65
C ARG A 154 24.66 -21.85 3.15
N GLN A 155 24.82 -21.92 1.83
CA GLN A 155 26.10 -22.21 1.17
C GLN A 155 26.83 -20.90 0.90
#